data_AF-A0A956ME47-F1
#
_entry.id   AF-A0A956ME47-F1
#
_cell.length_a   1.000
_cell.length_b   1.000
_cell.length_c   1.000
_cell.angle_alpha   90.00
_cell.angle_beta   90.00
_cell.angle_gamma   90.00
#
_symmetry.space_group_name_H-M   'P 1'
#
loop_
_entity.id
_entity.type
_entity.pdbx_description
1 polymer ?
#
loop_
_entity_poly.entity_id
_entity_poly.type
_entity_poly.pdbx_seq_one_letter_code
_entity_poly.pdbx_strand_id
1 'polypeptide(L)'
;MKESTKEWLGIKPADFVIYAGFLLLVPVYYSSNMVIDSVCLLFGLVLCFVSCWLGMRPHPELGKINNKIKMLAYPACTLFFMYLGYLNFTEWQ
;
A
#
# COMPACT_ATOMS: atom_id res chain seq x y z
N MET A 1 -27.83 9.67 3.92
CA MET A 1 -26.79 9.79 2.87
C MET A 1 -25.48 10.43 3.34
N LYS A 2 -25.44 11.32 4.35
CA LYS A 2 -24.18 11.95 4.82
C LYS A 2 -23.17 11.02 5.53
N GLU A 3 -23.62 9.91 6.14
CA GLU A 3 -22.70 8.98 6.83
C GLU A 3 -21.95 8.04 5.88
N SER A 4 -22.62 7.56 4.84
CA SER A 4 -22.01 6.66 3.84
C SER A 4 -20.82 7.31 3.13
N THR A 5 -20.90 8.61 2.81
CA THR A 5 -19.79 9.32 2.16
C THR A 5 -18.56 9.45 3.06
N LYS A 6 -18.73 9.60 4.39
CA LYS A 6 -17.61 9.60 5.34
C LYS A 6 -16.97 8.22 5.51
N GLU A 7 -17.76 7.14 5.46
CA GLU A 7 -17.21 5.78 5.46
C GLU A 7 -16.39 5.47 4.19
N TRP A 8 -16.75 6.05 3.05
CA TRP A 8 -16.05 5.86 1.77
C TRP A 8 -14.84 6.79 1.61
N LEU A 9 -14.90 8.03 2.10
CA LEU A 9 -13.79 9.00 2.10
C LEU A 9 -12.87 8.87 3.33
N GLY A 10 -13.18 7.98 4.27
CA GLY A 10 -12.45 7.84 5.52
C GLY A 10 -11.06 7.27 5.28
N ILE A 11 -10.10 8.14 4.94
CA ILE A 11 -8.67 7.83 4.95
C ILE A 11 -8.32 7.34 6.35
N LYS A 12 -7.86 6.10 6.42
CA LYS A 12 -7.44 5.47 7.66
C LYS A 12 -5.95 5.63 7.89
N PRO A 13 -5.49 5.50 9.15
CA PRO A 13 -4.07 5.43 9.46
C PRO A 13 -3.30 4.43 8.59
N ALA A 14 -3.88 3.27 8.29
CA ALA A 14 -3.28 2.27 7.42
C ALA A 14 -3.04 2.78 5.99
N ASP A 15 -3.92 3.64 5.47
CA ASP A 15 -3.76 4.21 4.13
C ASP A 15 -2.54 5.13 4.06
N PHE A 16 -2.24 5.89 5.12
CA PHE A 16 -1.00 6.67 5.16
C PHE A 16 0.25 5.80 5.11
N VAL A 17 0.22 4.63 5.76
CA VAL A 17 1.34 3.67 5.73
C VAL A 17 1.51 3.09 4.33
N ILE A 18 0.41 2.76 3.63
CA ILE A 18 0.50 2.27 2.25
C ILE A 18 1.02 3.36 1.31
N TYR A 19 0.54 4.60 1.45
CA TYR A 19 1.00 5.72 0.64
C TYR A 19 2.48 6.03 0.87
N ALA A 20 2.96 5.93 2.11
CA ALA A 20 4.38 6.05 2.43
C ALA A 20 5.19 4.96 1.73
N GLY A 21 4.69 3.72 1.68
CA GLY A 21 5.30 2.64 0.90
C GLY A 21 5.38 3.00 -0.58
N PHE A 22 4.28 3.41 -1.20
CA PHE A 22 4.24 3.80 -2.62
C PHE A 22 5.11 5.02 -2.95
N LEU A 23 5.25 5.98 -2.03
CA LEU A 23 6.14 7.13 -2.21
C LEU A 23 7.60 6.72 -2.37
N LEU A 24 8.01 5.56 -1.83
CA LEU A 24 9.36 5.03 -2.01
C LEU A 24 9.60 4.47 -3.43
N LEU A 25 8.58 4.32 -4.28
CA LEU A 25 8.76 4.02 -5.70
C LEU A 25 9.21 5.23 -6.51
N VAL A 26 8.96 6.45 -6.03
CA VAL A 26 9.39 7.69 -6.72
C VAL A 26 10.92 7.76 -6.85
N PRO A 27 11.72 7.64 -5.77
CA PRO A 27 13.17 7.65 -5.90
C PRO A 27 13.71 6.44 -6.69
N VAL A 28 13.04 5.28 -6.63
CA VAL A 28 13.41 4.09 -7.41
C VAL A 28 13.35 4.41 -8.91
N TYR A 29 12.30 5.06 -9.38
CA TYR A 29 12.14 5.43 -10.79
C TYR A 29 13.21 6.40 -11.32
N TYR A 30 13.75 7.27 -10.46
CA TYR A 30 14.78 8.25 -10.85
C TYR A 30 16.20 7.83 -10.50
N SER A 31 16.37 6.71 -9.80
CA SER A 31 17.66 6.24 -9.34
C SER A 31 18.34 5.41 -10.43
N SER A 32 19.66 5.58 -10.56
CA SER A 32 20.51 4.71 -11.38
C SER A 32 21.42 3.86 -10.50
N ASN A 33 21.02 3.58 -9.26
CA ASN A 33 21.78 2.78 -8.32
C ASN A 33 20.93 1.65 -7.75
N MET A 34 21.24 0.43 -8.18
CA MET A 34 20.59 -0.82 -7.74
C MET A 34 20.51 -0.95 -6.20
N VAL A 35 21.50 -0.43 -5.46
CA VAL A 35 21.51 -0.49 -3.99
C VAL A 35 20.42 0.41 -3.40
N ILE A 36 20.28 1.65 -3.92
CA ILE A 36 19.24 2.59 -3.46
C ILE A 36 17.86 2.00 -3.76
N ASP A 37 17.68 1.47 -4.97
CA ASP A 37 16.43 0.85 -5.40
C ASP A 37 16.04 -0.30 -4.49
N SER A 38 16.99 -1.22 -4.24
CA SER A 38 16.77 -2.39 -3.40
C SER A 38 16.37 -2.01 -1.98
N VAL A 39 17.03 -1.00 -1.40
CA VAL A 39 16.72 -0.50 -0.06
C VAL A 39 15.32 0.15 -0.03
N CYS A 40 15.00 1.03 -0.98
CA CYS A 40 13.70 1.67 -1.08
C CYS A 40 12.56 0.65 -1.26
N LEU A 41 12.76 -0.34 -2.13
CA LEU A 41 11.78 -1.41 -2.36
C LEU A 41 11.59 -2.30 -1.12
N LEU A 42 12.67 -2.65 -0.40
CA LEU A 42 12.58 -3.41 0.85
C LEU A 42 11.80 -2.64 1.93
N PHE A 43 12.14 -1.37 2.16
CA PHE A 43 11.42 -0.54 3.12
C PHE A 43 9.96 -0.33 2.71
N GLY A 44 9.69 -0.06 1.44
CA GLY A 44 8.33 0.08 0.92
C GLY A 44 7.52 -1.20 1.08
N LEU A 45 8.11 -2.36 0.83
CA LEU A 45 7.47 -3.66 1.02
C LEU A 45 7.08 -3.89 2.49
N VAL A 46 7.99 -3.59 3.42
CA VAL A 46 7.70 -3.68 4.87
C VAL A 46 6.53 -2.77 5.24
N LEU A 47 6.51 -1.54 4.75
CA LEU A 47 5.39 -0.61 4.98
C LEU A 47 4.07 -1.15 4.41
N CYS A 48 4.07 -1.72 3.20
CA CYS A 48 2.88 -2.35 2.63
C CYS A 48 2.39 -3.53 3.48
N PHE A 49 3.26 -4.40 3.97
CA PHE A 49 2.88 -5.49 4.87
C PHE A 49 2.29 -4.98 6.19
N VAL A 50 2.92 -3.98 6.81
CA VAL A 50 2.42 -3.36 8.04
C VAL A 50 1.05 -2.71 7.80
N SER A 51 0.89 -1.96 6.70
CA SER A 51 -0.38 -1.39 6.28
C SER A 51 -1.44 -2.47 6.09
N CYS A 52 -1.08 -3.59 5.48
CA CYS A 52 -2.01 -4.69 5.22
C CYS A 52 -2.51 -5.31 6.51
N TRP A 53 -1.60 -5.60 7.44
CA TRP A 53 -1.94 -6.12 8.75
C TRP A 53 -2.81 -5.17 9.57
N LEU A 54 -2.54 -3.86 9.53
CA LEU A 54 -3.35 -2.85 10.21
C LEU A 54 -4.72 -2.69 9.54
N GLY A 55 -4.75 -2.60 8.22
CA GLY A 55 -5.93 -2.31 7.42
C GLY A 55 -6.97 -3.43 7.37
N MET A 56 -6.52 -4.69 7.45
CA MET A 56 -7.40 -5.86 7.46
C MET A 56 -8.19 -6.03 8.77
N ARG A 57 -7.77 -5.40 9.88
CA ARG A 57 -8.46 -5.54 11.18
C ARG A 57 -9.87 -4.97 11.11
N PRO A 58 -10.94 -5.73 11.44
CA PRO A 58 -12.31 -5.25 11.37
C PRO A 58 -12.50 -3.99 12.23
N HIS A 59 -13.19 -2.98 11.67
CA HIS A 59 -13.51 -1.75 12.39
C HIS A 59 -15.01 -1.75 12.69
N PRO A 60 -15.42 -1.60 13.96
CA PRO A 60 -16.83 -1.67 14.36
C PRO A 60 -17.68 -0.53 13.80
N GLU A 61 -17.04 0.60 13.48
CA GLU A 61 -17.67 1.78 12.87
C GLU A 61 -17.95 1.63 11.37
N LEU A 62 -17.44 0.56 10.73
CA LEU A 62 -17.66 0.30 9.32
C LEU A 62 -18.74 -0.75 9.08
N GLY A 63 -19.56 -0.51 8.06
CA GLY A 63 -20.46 -1.51 7.50
C GLY A 63 -19.75 -2.80 7.09
N LYS A 64 -20.48 -3.92 7.11
CA LYS A 64 -19.97 -5.26 6.74
C LYS A 64 -19.31 -5.28 5.34
N ILE A 65 -19.86 -4.53 4.39
CA ILE A 65 -19.34 -4.44 3.03
C ILE A 65 -17.97 -3.75 3.02
N ASN A 66 -17.83 -2.59 3.67
CA ASN A 66 -16.56 -1.86 3.72
C ASN A 66 -15.47 -2.65 4.46
N ASN A 67 -15.84 -3.38 5.52
CA ASN A 67 -14.92 -4.31 6.18
C ASN A 67 -14.48 -5.47 5.28
N LYS A 68 -15.31 -5.94 4.35
CA LYS A 68 -14.90 -6.93 3.34
C LYS A 68 -14.03 -6.33 2.24
N ILE A 69 -14.41 -5.15 1.73
CA ILE A 69 -13.66 -4.45 0.67
C ILE A 69 -12.24 -4.20 1.12
N LYS A 70 -12.04 -3.66 2.33
CA LYS A 70 -10.69 -3.39 2.83
C LYS A 70 -9.86 -4.68 3.01
N MET A 71 -10.48 -5.78 3.42
CA MET A 71 -9.79 -7.07 3.55
C MET A 71 -9.22 -7.56 2.21
N LEU A 72 -9.81 -7.15 1.10
CA LEU A 72 -9.31 -7.43 -0.24
C LEU A 72 -8.37 -6.33 -0.76
N ALA A 73 -8.70 -5.06 -0.51
CA ALA A 73 -8.00 -3.91 -1.06
C ALA A 73 -6.55 -3.82 -0.54
N TYR A 74 -6.31 -4.00 0.77
CA TYR A 74 -4.96 -3.89 1.32
C TYR A 74 -3.99 -4.97 0.80
N PRO A 75 -4.38 -6.27 0.73
CA PRO A 75 -3.57 -7.28 0.04
C PRO A 75 -3.37 -6.95 -1.45
N ALA A 76 -4.41 -6.53 -2.16
CA ALA A 76 -4.32 -6.17 -3.57
C ALA A 76 -3.32 -5.03 -3.82
N CYS A 77 -3.34 -3.98 -3.00
CA CYS A 77 -2.36 -2.89 -3.09
C CYS A 77 -0.93 -3.35 -2.76
N THR A 78 -0.76 -4.28 -1.82
CA THR A 78 0.57 -4.86 -1.52
C THR A 78 1.09 -5.68 -2.70
N LEU A 79 0.23 -6.50 -3.33
CA LEU A 79 0.56 -7.23 -4.56
C LEU A 79 0.93 -6.27 -5.70
N PHE A 80 0.18 -5.18 -5.84
CA PHE A 80 0.44 -4.16 -6.86
C PHE A 80 1.80 -3.47 -6.63
N PHE A 81 2.15 -3.14 -5.39
CA PHE A 81 3.49 -2.63 -5.05
C PHE A 81 4.59 -3.61 -5.45
N MET A 82 4.43 -4.90 -5.12
CA MET A 82 5.40 -5.93 -5.51
C MET A 82 5.54 -6.07 -7.03
N TYR A 83 4.43 -5.97 -7.77
CA TYR A 83 4.45 -5.99 -9.23
C TYR A 83 5.25 -4.80 -9.81
N LEU A 84 5.05 -3.59 -9.29
CA LEU A 84 5.83 -2.41 -9.71
C LEU A 84 7.32 -2.56 -9.36
N GLY A 85 7.63 -3.08 -8.17
CA GLY A 85 9.01 -3.39 -7.79
C GLY A 85 9.66 -4.43 -8.69
N TYR A 86 8.92 -5.46 -9.11
CA TYR A 86 9.39 -6.47 -10.06
C TYR A 86 9.71 -5.85 -11.44
N LEU A 87 8.85 -4.97 -11.95
CA LEU A 87 9.11 -4.26 -13.22
C LEU A 87 10.41 -3.47 -13.17
N ASN A 88 10.69 -2.79 -12.05
CA ASN A 88 11.96 -2.09 -11.86
C ASN A 88 13.17 -3.03 -12.03
N PHE A 89 13.13 -4.21 -11.40
CA PHE A 89 14.23 -5.19 -11.53
C PHE A 89 14.39 -5.76 -12.93
N THR A 90 13.32 -5.84 -13.73
CA THR A 90 13.43 -6.28 -15.13
C THR A 90 14.06 -5.23 -16.05
N GLU A 91 14.04 -3.95 -15.68
CA GLU A 91 14.75 -2.89 -16.41
C GLU A 91 16.27 -2.88 -16.12
N TRP A 92 16.68 -3.47 -14.99
CA TRP A 92 18.09 -3.61 -14.61
C TRP A 92 18.82 -4.78 -15.28
N GLN A 93 18.12 -5.68 -15.98
CA GLN A 93 18.69 -6.82 -16.71
C GLN A 93 19.10 -6.44 -18.14
#